data_AF-A0A0Q9RQ67-F1
#
_entry.id   AF-A0A0Q9RQ67-F1
#
_cell.length_a   1.000
_cell.length_b   1.000
_cell.length_c   1.000
_cell.angle_alpha   90.00
_cell.angle_beta   90.00
_cell.angle_gamma   90.00
#
_symmetry.space_group_name_H-M   'P 1'
#
loop_
_entity.id
_entity.type
_entity.pdbx_description
1 polymer ?
#
loop_
_entity_poly.entity_id
_entity_poly.type
_entity_poly.pdbx_seq_one_letter_code
_entity_poly.pdbx_strand_id
1 'polypeptide(L)' 'MGRGRAKAKQTKVARDLKYRTHETDFGALAQELHGSTAESDQQKPDSKQDDEYDDWSSDSRPD' A
#
# COMPACT_ATOMS: atom_id res chain seq x y z
N MET A 1 24.26 -30.57 18.51
CA MET A 1 24.41 -30.71 17.04
C MET A 1 23.12 -30.39 16.25
N GLY A 2 22.31 -29.40 16.65
CA GLY A 2 21.01 -29.12 15.99
C GLY A 2 20.79 -27.68 15.47
N ARG A 3 21.63 -26.72 15.89
CA ARG A 3 21.41 -25.29 15.59
C ARG A 3 21.63 -24.91 14.12
N GLY A 4 22.55 -25.57 13.41
CA GLY A 4 22.85 -25.25 12.01
C GLY A 4 21.68 -25.52 11.06
N ARG A 5 20.95 -26.63 11.26
CA ARG A 5 19.76 -26.98 10.47
C ARG A 5 18.60 -26.04 10.74
N ALA A 6 18.37 -25.68 12.01
CA ALA A 6 17.35 -24.71 12.39
C ALA A 6 17.65 -23.32 11.78
N LYS A 7 18.90 -22.84 11.89
CA LYS A 7 19.33 -21.57 11.30
C LYS A 7 19.15 -21.57 9.79
N ALA A 8 19.53 -22.64 9.10
CA ALA A 8 19.35 -22.76 7.65
C ALA A 8 17.86 -22.69 7.24
N LYS A 9 16.97 -23.39 7.97
CA LYS A 9 15.52 -23.31 7.74
C LYS A 9 14.98 -21.89 7.94
N GLN A 10 15.39 -21.22 9.02
CA GLN A 10 14.96 -19.85 9.31
C GLN A 10 15.44 -18.86 8.25
N THR A 11 16.69 -18.96 7.80
CA THR A 11 17.20 -18.08 6.73
C THR A 11 16.48 -18.30 5.41
N LYS A 12 16.09 -19.55 5.08
CA LYS A 12 15.27 -19.83 3.91
C LYS A 12 13.91 -19.14 4.01
N VAL A 13 13.18 -19.36 5.11
CA VAL A 13 11.86 -18.74 5.34
C VAL A 13 11.94 -17.21 5.31
N ALA A 14 12.96 -16.62 5.92
CA ALA A 14 13.16 -15.17 5.93
C ALA A 14 13.42 -14.61 4.52
N ARG A 15 14.20 -15.31 3.68
CA ARG A 15 14.42 -14.91 2.29
C ARG A 15 13.15 -15.04 1.47
N ASP A 16 12.43 -16.15 1.62
CA ASP A 16 11.16 -16.37 0.93
C ASP A 16 10.17 -15.27 1.31
N LEU A 17 10.09 -14.85 2.58
CA LEU A 17 9.24 -13.75 3.01
C LEU A 17 9.69 -12.39 2.48
N LYS A 18 11.00 -12.12 2.48
CA LYS A 18 11.57 -10.82 2.05
C LYS A 18 11.48 -10.62 0.54
N TYR A 19 11.70 -11.67 -0.23
CA TYR A 19 11.80 -11.61 -1.69
C TYR A 19 10.59 -12.19 -2.40
N ARG A 20 9.55 -12.62 -1.67
CA ARG A 20 8.24 -12.90 -2.25
C ARG A 20 7.66 -11.60 -2.78
N THR A 21 7.61 -11.49 -4.10
CA THR A 21 6.80 -10.49 -4.78
C THR A 21 5.35 -10.91 -4.63
N HIS A 22 4.54 -10.06 -3.98
CA HIS A 22 3.10 -10.23 -4.02
C HIS A 22 2.62 -9.70 -5.38
N GLU A 23 1.98 -10.55 -6.17
CA GLU A 23 1.17 -10.08 -7.30
C GLU A 23 -0.09 -9.45 -6.69
N THR A 24 -0.11 -8.13 -6.62
CA THR A 24 -1.29 -7.38 -6.22
C THR A 24 -2.20 -7.26 -7.43
N ASP A 25 -3.46 -7.68 -7.30
CA ASP A 25 -4.46 -7.44 -8.34
C ASP A 25 -4.85 -5.95 -8.31
N PHE A 26 -4.22 -5.19 -9.20
CA PHE A 26 -4.51 -3.76 -9.37
C PHE A 26 -5.94 -3.51 -9.86
N GLY A 27 -6.57 -4.49 -10.52
CA GLY A 27 -7.97 -4.40 -10.96
C GLY A 27 -8.93 -4.42 -9.78
N ALA A 28 -8.75 -5.38 -8.86
CA ALA A 28 -9.52 -5.44 -7.62
C ALA A 28 -9.29 -4.19 -6.74
N LEU A 29 -8.04 -3.74 -6.60
CA LEU A 29 -7.71 -2.52 -5.86
C LEU A 29 -8.40 -1.28 -6.46
N ALA A 30 -8.35 -1.12 -7.78
CA ALA A 30 -9.01 -0.01 -8.47
C ALA A 30 -10.53 -0.05 -8.28
N GLN A 31 -11.14 -1.24 -8.33
CA GLN A 31 -12.57 -1.41 -8.05
C GLN A 31 -12.95 -1.00 -6.62
N GLU A 32 -12.13 -1.33 -5.62
CA GLU A 32 -12.37 -0.90 -4.23
C GLU A 32 -12.20 0.61 -4.05
N LEU A 33 -11.16 1.19 -4.66
CA LEU A 33 -10.87 2.62 -4.58
C LEU A 33 -11.95 3.47 -5.26
N HIS A 34 -12.42 3.04 -6.44
CA HIS A 34 -13.44 3.77 -7.20
C HIS A 34 -14.88 3.39 -6.81
N GLY A 35 -15.11 2.17 -6.34
CA GLY A 35 -16.42 1.67 -5.92
C GLY A 35 -16.87 2.19 -4.55
N SER A 36 -15.92 2.53 -3.67
CA SER A 36 -16.23 3.17 -2.39
C SER A 36 -16.72 4.62 -2.52
N THR A 37 -16.39 5.31 -3.62
CA THR A 37 -16.85 6.69 -3.87
C THR A 37 -18.34 6.76 -4.24
N ALA A 38 -18.90 5.71 -4.84
CA ALA A 38 -20.29 5.71 -5.31
C ALA A 38 -21.32 5.52 -4.18
N GLU A 39 -20.95 4.87 -3.07
CA GLU A 39 -21.82 4.67 -1.90
C GLU A 39 -21.69 5.81 -0.87
N SER A 40 -20.63 6.62 -0.94
CA SER A 40 -20.40 7.76 -0.04
C SER A 40 -21.04 9.08 -0.50
N ASP A 41 -21.65 9.14 -1.68
CA ASP A 41 -22.26 10.37 -2.23
C ASP A 41 -23.56 10.81 -1.53
N GLN A 42 -23.88 10.20 -0.39
CA GLN A 42 -24.91 10.65 0.55
C GLN A 42 -24.34 11.54 1.69
N GLN A 43 -23.02 11.74 1.78
CA GLN A 43 -22.42 12.63 2.80
C GLN A 43 -21.54 13.71 2.15
N LYS A 44 -22.16 14.89 2.02
CA LYS A 44 -21.63 16.26 1.83
C LYS A 44 -20.09 16.39 1.69
N PRO A 45 -19.59 17.16 0.71
CA PRO A 45 -18.18 17.49 0.65
C PRO A 45 -17.84 18.45 1.80
N ASP A 46 -17.05 17.99 2.78
CA ASP A 46 -16.26 18.88 3.62
C ASP A 46 -15.03 19.27 2.81
N SER A 47 -15.17 20.36 2.06
CA SER A 47 -14.19 20.95 1.16
C SER A 47 -13.03 21.59 1.92
N LYS A 48 -12.37 20.82 2.79
CA LYS A 48 -11.23 21.23 3.63
C LYS A 48 -10.03 20.28 3.55
N GLN A 49 -10.16 19.13 2.89
CA GLN A 49 -9.05 18.19 2.71
C GLN A 49 -8.20 18.51 1.49
N ASP A 50 -8.78 19.02 0.41
CA ASP A 50 -8.04 19.27 -0.84
C ASP A 50 -6.92 20.30 -0.67
N ASP A 51 -7.10 21.30 0.19
CA ASP A 51 -6.11 22.36 0.43
C ASP A 51 -4.82 21.84 1.11
N GLU A 52 -4.92 20.79 1.94
CA GLU A 52 -3.75 20.21 2.61
C GLU A 52 -2.95 19.31 1.66
N TYR A 53 -3.61 18.60 0.75
CA TYR A 53 -2.93 17.75 -0.25
C TYR A 53 -2.18 18.56 -1.32
N ASP A 54 -2.64 19.77 -1.64
CA ASP A 54 -2.00 20.63 -2.66
C ASP A 54 -0.65 21.19 -2.18
N ASP A 55 -0.52 21.48 -0.87
CA ASP A 55 0.73 21.96 -0.24
C ASP A 55 1.87 20.91 -0.35
N TRP A 56 1.58 19.64 -0.07
CA TRP A 56 2.54 18.53 -0.21
C TRP A 56 2.90 18.21 -1.66
N SER A 57 2.00 18.48 -2.60
CA SER A 57 2.21 18.27 -4.05
C SER A 57 3.12 19.34 -4.66
N SER A 58 3.02 20.57 -4.14
CA SER A 58 3.82 21.72 -4.57
C SER A 58 5.30 21.58 -4.20
N ASP A 59 5.62 21.11 -2.99
CA ASP A 59 7.00 20.97 -2.47
C ASP A 59 7.84 19.90 -3.20
N SER A 60 7.20 18.94 -3.87
CA SER A 60 7.88 17.83 -4.55
C SER A 60 8.27 18.11 -6.01
N ARG A 61 8.06 19.33 -6.51
CA ARG A 61 8.48 19.74 -7.88
C ARG A 61 9.87 20.38 -7.85
N PRO A 62 10.94 19.71 -8.36
CA PRO A 62 12.21 20.38 -8.58
C PRO A 62 12.13 21.29 -9.83
N ASP A 63 12.70 22.49 -9.73
CA ASP A 63 12.88 23.48 -10.80
C ASP A 63 13.82 22.95 -11.92
#